data_AF-A0AAN0ISQ9-F1
#
_entry.id   AF-A0AAN0ISQ9-F1
#
_cell.length_a   1.000
_cell.length_b   1.000
_cell.length_c   1.000
_cell.angle_alpha   90.00
_cell.angle_beta   90.00
_cell.angle_gamma   90.00
#
_symmetry.space_group_name_H-M   'P 1'
#
loop_
_entity.id
_entity.type
_entity.pdbx_description
1 polymer ?
#
loop_
_entity_poly.entity_id
_entity_poly.type
_entity_poly.pdbx_seq_one_letter_code
_entity_poly.pdbx_strand_id
1 'polypeptide(L)'
;MEEDIDFIKANQGNISEDPYDLQEKPVRIEKKKKQLTAPDSGLQSIDTSFAIVTSQLKKEKETNKRLEEKLKNPTIDLQDQNAALAENKREMEHLQDQISSTSVQLLMKREESEAMKANINKGKQVLSNQVKLFSEKEEKDAMRAAMNEIFSKKGRGETELPDGETELPDGETELPDDDDYLFSVEYPTVEPQHHPTRDAARHPDNARKKNRYTNILAYDHSRVKLTEDPNVPGSDYINANYIDGYKKENAYIASQGPVPQSIVDFW
;
A
#
# COMPACT_ATOMS: atom_id res chain seq x y z
N MET A 1 -10.18 -71.49 -7.43
CA MET A 1 -10.53 -70.13 -6.96
C MET A 1 -10.22 -70.04 -5.46
N GLU A 2 -9.03 -70.30 -4.91
CA GLU A 2 -7.63 -70.24 -5.40
C GLU A 2 -7.41 -69.05 -6.31
N GLU A 3 -7.39 -67.88 -5.67
CA GLU A 3 -6.81 -66.59 -6.02
C GLU A 3 -7.60 -65.59 -5.18
N ASP A 4 -7.14 -65.35 -3.93
CA ASP A 4 -7.49 -64.19 -3.07
C ASP A 4 -6.98 -64.33 -1.61
N ILE A 5 -6.30 -65.43 -1.26
CA ILE A 5 -5.72 -65.66 0.08
C ILE A 5 -4.18 -65.55 0.11
N ASP A 6 -3.53 -65.25 -1.03
CA ASP A 6 -2.07 -65.07 -1.13
C ASP A 6 -1.60 -63.60 -1.06
N PHE A 7 -2.50 -62.62 -0.90
CA PHE A 7 -2.13 -61.21 -0.75
C PHE A 7 -2.04 -60.74 0.73
N ILE A 8 -2.43 -61.56 1.70
CA ILE A 8 -2.47 -61.19 3.13
C ILE A 8 -1.42 -61.96 3.98
N LYS A 9 -0.63 -62.87 3.37
CA LYS A 9 0.35 -63.72 4.06
C LYS A 9 1.82 -63.47 3.73
N ALA A 10 2.18 -62.26 3.30
CA ALA A 10 3.56 -61.96 2.90
C ALA A 10 4.27 -60.87 3.71
N ASN A 11 3.83 -60.49 4.92
CA ASN A 11 4.70 -59.79 5.89
C ASN A 11 4.08 -59.65 7.30
N GLN A 12 3.81 -60.78 7.96
CA GLN A 12 3.82 -60.83 9.42
C GLN A 12 5.10 -61.53 9.89
N GLY A 13 5.92 -60.76 10.62
CA GLY A 13 7.19 -61.17 11.22
C GLY A 13 8.28 -60.16 10.82
N ASN A 14 8.89 -59.36 11.70
CA ASN A 14 8.88 -59.27 13.14
C ASN A 14 8.89 -57.79 13.53
N ILE A 15 8.11 -57.46 14.56
CA ILE A 15 8.21 -56.18 15.27
C ILE A 15 9.56 -56.19 15.99
N SER A 16 10.43 -55.24 15.66
CA SER A 16 11.61 -54.89 16.45
C SER A 16 11.45 -53.43 16.88
N GLU A 17 11.29 -53.25 18.18
CA GLU A 17 11.18 -51.98 18.87
C GLU A 17 12.58 -51.38 19.05
N ASP A 18 13.06 -50.55 18.11
CA ASP A 18 14.08 -49.53 18.42
C ASP A 18 14.15 -48.46 17.31
N PRO A 19 13.81 -47.19 17.57
CA PRO A 19 13.89 -46.13 16.56
C PRO A 19 15.29 -45.50 16.40
N TYR A 20 16.36 -46.05 17.00
CA TYR A 20 17.71 -45.50 16.91
C TYR A 20 18.77 -46.49 16.41
N ASP A 21 18.70 -46.89 15.14
CA ASP A 21 19.91 -47.37 14.45
C ASP A 21 19.88 -47.08 12.94
N LEU A 22 20.59 -46.02 12.53
CA LEU A 22 21.01 -45.84 11.15
C LEU A 22 22.50 -45.44 11.12
N GLN A 23 23.31 -46.47 10.93
CA GLN A 23 24.69 -46.38 10.45
C GLN A 23 24.74 -45.70 9.08
N GLU A 24 25.58 -44.68 8.96
CA GLU A 24 25.79 -43.89 7.74
C GLU A 24 26.40 -44.72 6.59
N LYS A 25 25.85 -44.60 5.37
CA LYS A 25 26.55 -44.96 4.12
C LYS A 25 26.72 -43.70 3.25
N PRO A 26 27.92 -43.41 2.73
CA PRO A 26 28.18 -42.14 2.06
C PRO A 26 27.77 -42.20 0.58
N VAL A 27 26.88 -41.29 0.16
CA VAL A 27 26.63 -41.03 -1.27
C VAL A 27 27.48 -39.84 -1.71
N ARG A 28 28.36 -40.09 -2.67
CA ARG A 28 29.29 -39.13 -3.28
C ARG A 28 28.56 -38.34 -4.37
N ILE A 29 28.46 -37.02 -4.20
CA ILE A 29 28.02 -36.10 -5.27
C ILE A 29 29.15 -35.10 -5.55
N GLU A 30 29.53 -35.01 -6.82
CA GLU A 30 30.64 -34.22 -7.35
C GLU A 30 30.40 -32.71 -7.24
N LYS A 31 31.42 -31.99 -6.75
CA LYS A 31 31.43 -30.53 -6.62
C LYS A 31 31.72 -29.87 -7.96
N LYS A 32 30.75 -29.15 -8.56
CA LYS A 32 31.06 -28.04 -9.46
C LYS A 32 31.22 -26.75 -8.65
N LYS A 33 32.48 -26.32 -8.50
CA LYS A 33 32.86 -25.05 -7.87
C LYS A 33 32.36 -23.87 -8.70
N LYS A 34 31.49 -23.03 -8.13
CA LYS A 34 31.47 -21.59 -8.42
C LYS A 34 31.96 -20.87 -7.17
N GLN A 35 33.09 -20.18 -7.30
CA GLN A 35 33.61 -19.25 -6.30
C GLN A 35 32.59 -18.12 -6.12
N LEU A 36 32.11 -17.96 -4.88
CA LEU A 36 31.58 -16.69 -4.40
C LEU A 36 32.12 -16.49 -2.99
N THR A 37 32.92 -15.44 -2.83
CA THR A 37 33.58 -15.03 -1.60
C THR A 37 32.61 -14.23 -0.73
N ALA A 38 32.18 -14.81 0.41
CA ALA A 38 31.73 -14.13 1.61
C ALA A 38 31.77 -15.14 2.78
N PRO A 39 32.13 -14.74 4.02
CA PRO A 39 32.14 -15.64 5.17
C PRO A 39 30.69 -16.03 5.51
N ASP A 40 30.42 -17.33 5.48
CA ASP A 40 29.10 -17.92 5.65
C ASP A 40 28.66 -17.79 7.12
N SER A 41 28.00 -16.66 7.44
CA SER A 41 27.44 -16.35 8.76
C SER A 41 26.52 -17.44 9.33
N GLY A 42 26.02 -18.35 8.49
CA GLY A 42 25.23 -19.52 8.90
C GLY A 42 26.05 -20.61 9.60
N LEU A 43 27.32 -20.82 9.22
CA LEU A 43 28.18 -21.83 9.85
C LEU A 43 28.59 -21.42 11.28
N GLN A 44 28.86 -20.13 11.50
CA GLN A 44 29.12 -19.59 12.85
C GLN A 44 27.89 -19.68 13.78
N SER A 45 26.69 -19.52 13.22
CA SER A 45 25.41 -19.66 13.96
C SER A 45 25.17 -21.09 14.43
N ILE A 46 25.54 -22.08 13.63
CA ILE A 46 25.36 -23.51 13.95
C ILE A 46 26.36 -23.96 15.02
N ASP A 47 27.63 -23.55 14.91
CA ASP A 47 28.64 -23.84 15.94
C ASP A 47 28.29 -23.19 17.29
N THR A 48 27.73 -21.97 17.26
CA THR A 48 27.24 -21.28 18.46
C THR A 48 26.05 -22.02 19.08
N SER A 49 25.12 -22.50 18.26
CA SER A 49 23.94 -23.25 18.72
C SER A 49 24.34 -24.60 19.34
N PHE A 50 25.30 -25.31 18.74
CA PHE A 50 25.82 -26.57 19.28
C PHE A 50 26.56 -26.37 20.60
N ALA A 51 27.34 -25.28 20.74
CA ALA A 51 28.00 -24.91 21.98
C ALA A 51 27.00 -24.56 23.11
N ILE A 52 25.89 -23.89 22.78
CA ILE A 52 24.81 -23.59 23.73
C ILE A 52 24.16 -24.89 24.22
N VAL A 53 23.82 -25.81 23.32
CA VAL A 53 23.16 -27.08 23.67
C VAL A 53 24.09 -27.97 24.50
N THR A 54 25.37 -28.09 24.13
CA THR A 54 26.35 -28.87 24.92
C THR A 54 26.63 -28.24 26.29
N SER A 55 26.67 -26.91 26.38
CA SER A 55 26.73 -26.19 27.65
C SER A 55 25.49 -26.47 28.51
N GLN A 56 24.30 -26.48 27.93
CA GLN A 56 23.05 -26.78 28.64
C GLN A 56 23.03 -28.22 29.15
N LEU A 57 23.41 -29.18 28.30
CA LEU A 57 23.48 -30.59 28.68
C LEU A 57 24.50 -30.86 29.79
N LYS A 58 25.64 -30.14 29.79
CA LYS A 58 26.64 -30.24 30.85
C LYS A 58 26.14 -29.66 32.17
N LYS A 59 25.42 -28.53 32.13
CA LYS A 59 24.75 -27.96 33.31
C LYS A 59 23.70 -28.93 33.87
N GLU A 60 22.92 -29.56 33.00
CA GLU A 60 21.85 -30.48 33.38
C GLU A 60 22.38 -31.77 34.03
N LYS A 61 23.52 -32.29 33.53
CA LYS A 61 24.23 -33.40 34.16
C LYS A 61 24.77 -33.05 35.55
N GLU A 62 25.30 -31.84 35.71
CA GLU A 62 25.79 -31.36 37.01
C GLU A 62 24.64 -31.16 38.02
N THR A 63 23.49 -30.66 37.57
CA THR A 63 22.29 -30.53 38.41
C THR A 63 21.74 -31.89 38.84
N ASN A 64 21.72 -32.89 37.95
CA ASN A 64 21.28 -34.24 38.30
C ASN A 64 22.21 -34.90 39.31
N LYS A 65 23.53 -34.72 39.17
CA LYS A 65 24.51 -35.20 40.16
C LYS A 65 24.31 -34.55 41.54
N ARG A 66 24.01 -33.24 41.57
CA ARG A 66 23.69 -32.52 42.82
C ARG A 66 22.36 -32.99 43.43
N LEU A 67 21.37 -33.35 42.61
CA LEU A 67 20.10 -33.91 43.09
C LEU A 67 20.29 -35.32 43.68
N GLU A 68 21.14 -36.15 43.06
CA GLU A 68 21.52 -37.47 43.59
C GLU A 68 22.26 -37.36 44.94
N GLU A 69 23.15 -36.38 45.09
CA GLU A 69 23.81 -36.08 46.38
C GLU A 69 22.82 -35.58 47.44
N LYS A 70 21.85 -34.73 47.06
CA LYS A 70 20.77 -34.25 47.95
C LYS A 70 19.84 -35.38 48.39
N LEU A 71 19.60 -36.38 47.55
CA LEU A 71 18.81 -37.56 47.88
C LEU A 71 19.51 -38.45 48.93
N LYS A 72 20.84 -38.37 49.01
CA LYS A 72 21.69 -39.20 49.87
C LYS A 72 21.83 -38.67 51.30
N ASN A 73 21.51 -37.39 51.54
CA ASN A 73 21.46 -36.77 52.87
C ASN A 73 20.24 -35.83 52.95
N PRO A 74 19.07 -36.33 53.38
CA PRO A 74 17.87 -35.51 53.48
C PRO A 74 17.93 -34.68 54.75
N THR A 75 18.60 -33.54 54.68
CA THR A 75 18.34 -32.44 55.61
C THR A 75 18.31 -31.18 54.77
N ILE A 76 17.11 -30.75 54.37
CA ILE A 76 16.91 -29.49 53.65
C ILE A 76 16.20 -28.56 54.61
N ASP A 77 16.96 -27.57 55.09
CA ASP A 77 16.50 -26.47 55.93
C ASP A 77 15.51 -25.60 55.14
N LEU A 78 14.38 -25.25 55.77
CA LEU A 78 13.30 -24.45 55.17
C LEU A 78 13.80 -23.10 54.61
N GLN A 79 14.92 -22.61 55.14
CA GLN A 79 15.60 -21.40 54.67
C GLN A 79 16.15 -21.51 53.24
N ASP A 80 16.71 -22.66 52.86
CA ASP A 80 17.28 -22.86 51.52
C ASP A 80 16.18 -22.96 50.44
N GLN A 81 15.03 -23.53 50.77
CA GLN A 81 13.87 -23.55 49.87
C GLN A 81 13.29 -22.16 49.65
N ASN A 82 13.20 -21.35 50.69
CA ASN A 82 12.72 -19.97 50.58
C ASN A 82 13.70 -19.07 49.81
N ALA A 83 15.01 -19.28 49.96
CA ALA A 83 16.03 -18.58 49.18
C ALA A 83 15.94 -18.93 47.68
N ALA A 84 15.81 -20.22 47.35
CA ALA A 84 15.64 -20.68 45.97
C ALA A 84 14.33 -20.16 45.34
N LEU A 85 13.25 -20.10 46.11
CA LEU A 85 11.97 -19.54 45.65
C LEU A 85 12.06 -18.03 45.37
N ALA A 86 12.79 -17.29 46.20
CA ALA A 86 13.01 -15.86 46.00
C ALA A 86 13.89 -15.57 44.78
N GLU A 87 14.90 -16.41 44.52
CA GLU A 87 15.76 -16.33 43.34
C GLU A 87 14.96 -16.61 42.06
N ASN A 88 14.18 -17.69 42.04
CA ASN A 88 13.28 -18.01 40.91
C ASN A 88 12.26 -16.89 40.64
N LYS A 89 11.74 -16.25 41.69
CA LYS A 89 10.82 -15.11 41.53
C LYS A 89 11.50 -13.91 40.85
N ARG A 90 12.75 -13.62 41.22
CA ARG A 90 13.53 -12.54 40.58
C ARG A 90 13.87 -12.87 39.12
N GLU A 91 14.19 -14.13 38.83
CA GLU A 91 14.42 -14.57 37.44
C GLU A 91 13.15 -14.45 36.60
N MET A 92 12.00 -14.83 37.14
CA MET A 92 10.70 -14.66 36.47
C MET A 92 10.37 -13.19 36.17
N GLU A 93 10.60 -12.30 37.13
CA GLU A 93 10.40 -10.85 36.94
C GLU A 93 11.34 -10.31 35.84
N HIS A 94 12.62 -10.70 35.86
CA HIS A 94 13.58 -10.29 34.84
C HIS A 94 13.23 -10.81 33.43
N LEU A 95 12.78 -12.07 33.31
CA LEU A 95 12.33 -12.63 32.03
C LEU A 95 11.08 -11.91 31.52
N GLN A 96 10.16 -11.52 32.41
CA GLN A 96 8.96 -10.79 32.05
C GLN A 96 9.27 -9.38 31.52
N ASP A 97 10.25 -8.71 32.11
CA ASP A 97 10.78 -7.43 31.60
C ASP A 97 11.47 -7.60 30.23
N GLN A 98 12.24 -8.67 30.04
CA GLN A 98 12.87 -8.95 28.74
C GLN A 98 11.85 -9.25 27.65
N ILE A 99 10.79 -10.01 27.94
CA ILE A 99 9.69 -10.29 27.01
C ILE A 99 8.96 -9.01 26.64
N SER A 100 8.68 -8.15 27.63
CA SER A 100 8.02 -6.87 27.43
C SER A 100 8.85 -5.94 26.55
N SER A 101 10.16 -5.82 26.84
CA SER A 101 11.12 -5.04 26.04
C SER A 101 11.22 -5.55 24.60
N THR A 102 11.33 -6.87 24.42
CA THR A 102 11.42 -7.48 23.08
C THR A 102 10.13 -7.25 22.28
N SER A 103 8.97 -7.33 22.94
CA SER A 103 7.67 -7.08 22.31
C SER A 103 7.55 -5.63 21.84
N VAL A 104 8.00 -4.67 22.66
CA VAL A 104 8.04 -3.24 22.29
C VAL A 104 8.99 -2.99 21.12
N GLN A 105 10.17 -3.63 21.11
CA GLN A 105 11.10 -3.52 19.98
C GLN A 105 10.53 -4.11 18.68
N LEU A 106 9.82 -5.24 18.77
CA LEU A 106 9.15 -5.86 17.62
C LEU A 106 8.01 -4.98 17.08
N LEU A 107 7.24 -4.33 17.96
CA LEU A 107 6.19 -3.39 17.56
C LEU A 107 6.78 -2.17 16.84
N MET A 108 7.84 -1.56 17.37
CA MET A 108 8.51 -0.44 16.71
C MET A 108 9.08 -0.85 15.33
N LYS A 109 9.74 -2.00 15.22
CA LYS A 109 10.23 -2.52 13.94
C LYS A 109 9.11 -2.80 12.94
N ARG A 110 7.92 -3.20 13.42
CA ARG A 110 6.74 -3.41 12.57
C ARG A 110 6.19 -2.09 12.05
N GLU A 111 6.09 -1.06 12.90
CA GLU A 111 5.70 0.29 12.50
C GLU A 111 6.67 0.89 11.48
N GLU A 112 7.98 0.74 11.69
CA GLU A 112 9.03 1.14 10.74
C GLU A 112 8.89 0.40 9.40
N SER A 113 8.61 -0.91 9.43
CA SER A 113 8.39 -1.72 8.23
C SER A 113 7.13 -1.29 7.46
N GLU A 114 6.05 -0.97 8.17
CA GLU A 114 4.81 -0.48 7.57
C GLU A 114 4.98 0.92 6.96
N ALA A 115 5.69 1.82 7.63
CA ALA A 115 6.06 3.12 7.10
C ALA A 115 6.94 3.00 5.83
N MET A 116 7.90 2.08 5.84
CA MET A 116 8.75 1.81 4.67
C MET A 116 7.95 1.25 3.49
N LYS A 117 7.01 0.32 3.73
CA LYS A 117 6.10 -0.19 2.70
C LYS A 117 5.21 0.91 2.12
N ALA A 118 4.69 1.80 2.96
CA ALA A 118 3.89 2.94 2.52
C ALA A 118 4.70 3.89 1.61
N ASN A 119 5.97 4.16 1.96
CA ASN A 119 6.85 4.99 1.14
C ASN A 119 7.20 4.34 -0.21
N ILE A 120 7.48 3.03 -0.23
CA ILE A 120 7.68 2.30 -1.48
C ILE A 120 6.43 2.36 -2.37
N ASN A 121 5.24 2.21 -1.78
CA ASN A 121 4.00 2.25 -2.54
C ASN A 121 3.73 3.65 -3.13
N LYS A 122 3.97 4.72 -2.35
CA LYS A 122 3.93 6.10 -2.85
C LYS A 122 4.91 6.31 -4.01
N GLY A 123 6.15 5.81 -3.90
CA GLY A 123 7.16 5.89 -4.96
C GLY A 123 6.73 5.17 -6.24
N LYS A 124 6.13 3.98 -6.13
CA LYS A 124 5.56 3.25 -7.27
C LYS A 124 4.43 4.01 -7.95
N GLN A 125 3.56 4.66 -7.17
CA GLN A 125 2.46 5.46 -7.71
C GLN A 125 2.98 6.70 -8.47
N VAL A 126 4.00 7.38 -7.93
CA VAL A 126 4.65 8.52 -8.60
C VAL A 126 5.28 8.08 -9.93
N LEU A 127 6.02 6.97 -9.93
CA LEU A 127 6.62 6.42 -11.16
C LEU A 127 5.56 6.02 -12.18
N SER A 128 4.47 5.36 -11.75
CA SER A 128 3.36 5.01 -12.64
C SER A 128 2.71 6.23 -13.26
N ASN A 129 2.50 7.30 -12.48
CA ASN A 129 1.96 8.55 -12.99
C ASN A 129 2.94 9.21 -13.97
N GLN A 130 4.23 9.19 -13.68
CA GLN A 130 5.26 9.78 -14.53
C GLN A 130 5.39 9.05 -15.87
N VAL A 131 5.38 7.71 -15.88
CA VAL A 131 5.35 6.90 -17.11
C VAL A 131 4.10 7.20 -17.95
N LYS A 132 2.94 7.33 -17.30
CA LYS A 132 1.69 7.68 -17.99
C LYS A 132 1.76 9.09 -18.61
N LEU A 133 2.28 10.07 -17.87
CA LEU A 133 2.53 11.43 -18.37
C LEU A 133 3.52 11.47 -19.54
N PHE A 134 4.56 10.63 -19.53
CA PHE A 134 5.52 10.56 -20.65
C PHE A 134 4.87 9.99 -21.92
N SER A 135 4.09 8.92 -21.80
CA SER A 135 3.34 8.34 -22.92
C SER A 135 2.33 9.32 -23.51
N GLU A 136 1.53 9.96 -22.64
CA GLU A 136 0.53 10.95 -23.06
C GLU A 136 1.18 12.20 -23.68
N LYS A 137 2.37 12.59 -23.20
CA LYS A 137 3.12 13.72 -23.76
C LYS A 137 3.66 13.44 -25.16
N GLU A 138 4.21 12.25 -25.40
CA GLU A 138 4.71 11.86 -26.73
C GLU A 138 3.56 11.81 -27.75
N GLU A 139 2.41 11.25 -27.38
CA GLU A 139 1.22 11.23 -28.23
C GLU A 139 0.68 12.65 -28.52
N LYS A 140 0.61 13.51 -27.50
CA LYS A 140 0.18 14.91 -27.67
C LYS A 140 1.15 15.73 -28.51
N ASP A 141 2.45 15.56 -28.34
CA ASP A 141 3.47 16.27 -29.11
C ASP A 141 3.45 15.81 -30.59
N ALA A 142 3.26 14.52 -30.85
CA ALA A 142 3.07 13.98 -32.19
C ALA A 142 1.78 14.50 -32.85
N MET A 143 0.68 14.52 -32.10
CA MET A 143 -0.60 15.04 -32.60
C MET A 143 -0.53 16.55 -32.88
N ARG A 144 0.16 17.31 -32.02
CA ARG A 144 0.43 18.74 -32.23
C ARG A 144 1.29 19.00 -33.46
N ALA A 145 2.29 18.16 -33.72
CA ALA A 145 3.12 18.27 -34.91
C ALA A 145 2.31 18.01 -36.19
N ALA A 146 1.48 16.96 -36.20
CA ALA A 146 0.58 16.65 -37.31
C ALA A 146 -0.45 17.78 -37.54
N MET A 147 -0.99 18.34 -36.47
CA MET A 147 -1.98 19.42 -36.51
C MET A 147 -1.36 20.73 -37.01
N ASN A 148 -0.16 21.10 -36.56
CA ASN A 148 0.58 22.24 -37.09
C ASN A 148 0.90 22.08 -38.59
N GLU A 149 1.17 20.85 -39.07
CA GLU A 149 1.37 20.59 -40.49
C GLU A 149 0.08 20.79 -41.30
N ILE A 150 -1.06 20.37 -40.75
CA ILE A 150 -2.40 20.55 -41.35
C ILE A 150 -2.77 22.04 -41.40
N PHE A 151 -2.56 22.78 -40.30
CA PHE A 151 -2.83 24.23 -40.24
C PHE A 151 -1.86 25.06 -41.07
N SER A 152 -0.61 24.62 -41.28
CA SER A 152 0.32 25.31 -42.19
C SER A 152 -0.09 25.13 -43.67
N LYS A 153 -0.82 24.05 -43.99
CA LYS A 153 -1.37 23.79 -45.35
C LYS A 153 -2.72 24.50 -45.60
N LYS A 154 -3.44 24.94 -44.56
CA LYS A 154 -4.71 25.67 -44.66
C LYS A 154 -4.53 27.08 -44.07
N GLY A 155 -4.33 28.05 -44.95
CA GLY A 155 -3.90 29.41 -44.62
C GLY A 155 -4.62 30.08 -43.45
N ARG A 156 -3.85 30.94 -42.75
CA ARG A 156 -4.20 31.80 -41.61
C ARG A 156 -5.67 32.26 -41.61
N GLY A 157 -6.40 31.91 -40.57
CA GLY A 157 -7.65 32.54 -40.15
C GLY A 157 -7.66 32.66 -38.63
N GLU A 158 -7.95 33.86 -38.13
CA GLU A 158 -7.98 34.26 -36.72
C GLU A 158 -8.99 33.44 -35.91
N THR A 159 -8.74 33.28 -34.60
CA THR A 159 -9.60 32.57 -33.65
C THR A 159 -10.84 33.38 -33.27
N GLU A 160 -11.68 33.69 -34.26
CA GLU A 160 -13.07 34.11 -34.04
C GLU A 160 -13.94 33.16 -34.86
N LEU A 161 -14.79 32.38 -34.18
CA LEU A 161 -15.87 31.67 -34.87
C LEU A 161 -16.80 32.75 -35.44
N PRO A 162 -17.06 32.77 -36.75
CA PRO A 162 -17.77 33.88 -37.38
C PRO A 162 -19.21 33.96 -36.86
N ASP A 163 -19.66 35.19 -36.56
CA ASP A 163 -21.00 35.59 -36.14
C ASP A 163 -22.11 35.35 -37.20
N GLY A 164 -21.88 34.43 -38.15
CA GLY A 164 -22.90 33.98 -39.07
C GLY A 164 -23.64 32.82 -38.42
N GLU A 165 -24.97 32.84 -38.49
CA GLU A 165 -25.77 31.63 -38.36
C GLU A 165 -25.20 30.60 -39.35
N THR A 166 -24.31 29.72 -38.89
CA THR A 166 -23.96 28.52 -39.63
C THR A 166 -25.23 27.70 -39.62
N GLU A 167 -25.97 27.77 -40.73
CA GLU A 167 -27.00 26.80 -41.04
C GLU A 167 -26.40 25.43 -40.77
N LEU A 168 -27.08 24.63 -39.93
CA LEU A 168 -26.71 23.23 -39.72
C LEU A 168 -26.57 22.62 -41.12
N PRO A 169 -25.43 22.02 -41.49
CA PRO A 169 -25.12 21.70 -42.86
C PRO A 169 -26.26 20.90 -43.50
N ASP A 170 -26.92 21.55 -44.44
CA ASP A 170 -28.02 21.08 -45.25
C ASP A 170 -27.44 20.34 -46.45
N GLY A 171 -26.81 19.21 -46.18
CA GLY A 171 -26.24 18.41 -47.24
C GLY A 171 -25.44 17.26 -46.68
N GLU A 172 -25.68 16.09 -47.27
CA GLU A 172 -24.87 14.89 -47.20
C GLU A 172 -23.41 15.21 -47.56
N THR A 173 -22.68 15.91 -46.70
CA THR A 173 -21.23 15.74 -46.63
C THR A 173 -21.04 14.30 -46.21
N GLU A 174 -20.35 13.52 -47.04
CA GLU A 174 -19.78 12.22 -46.67
C GLU A 174 -18.88 12.44 -45.44
N LEU A 175 -19.52 12.47 -44.28
CA LEU A 175 -18.86 12.30 -43.00
C LEU A 175 -18.22 10.91 -43.10
N PRO A 176 -16.94 10.77 -42.75
CA PRO A 176 -16.41 9.43 -42.53
C PRO A 176 -17.39 8.73 -41.58
N ASP A 177 -17.75 7.47 -41.84
CA ASP A 177 -18.73 6.65 -41.09
C ASP A 177 -18.44 6.52 -39.57
N ASP A 178 -17.45 7.24 -39.06
CA ASP A 178 -17.05 7.37 -37.69
C ASP A 178 -17.53 8.73 -37.18
N ASP A 179 -18.83 8.80 -36.89
CA ASP A 179 -19.59 10.00 -36.47
C ASP A 179 -18.94 10.74 -35.27
N ASP A 180 -18.11 10.03 -34.49
CA ASP A 180 -17.42 10.56 -33.32
C ASP A 180 -16.00 11.09 -33.62
N TYR A 181 -15.44 10.87 -34.82
CA TYR A 181 -14.04 11.21 -35.10
C TYR A 181 -13.75 12.71 -34.90
N LEU A 182 -14.58 13.59 -35.46
CA LEU A 182 -14.38 15.03 -35.32
C LEU A 182 -14.56 15.49 -33.86
N PHE A 183 -15.54 14.94 -33.14
CA PHE A 183 -15.76 15.23 -31.72
C PHE A 183 -14.59 14.74 -30.84
N SER A 184 -14.05 13.56 -31.15
CA SER A 184 -12.91 12.96 -30.46
C SER A 184 -11.63 13.79 -30.61
N VAL A 185 -11.53 14.59 -31.69
CA VAL A 185 -10.42 15.50 -31.94
C VAL A 185 -10.67 16.88 -31.34
N GLU A 186 -11.88 17.42 -31.47
CA GLU A 186 -12.21 18.77 -31.00
C GLU A 186 -12.31 18.86 -29.48
N TYR A 187 -13.03 17.95 -28.82
CA TYR A 187 -13.29 18.02 -27.38
C TYR A 187 -12.01 18.08 -26.52
N PRO A 188 -10.95 17.30 -26.79
CA PRO A 188 -9.70 17.40 -26.03
C PRO A 188 -8.95 18.73 -26.19
N THR A 189 -9.25 19.51 -27.25
CA THR A 189 -8.62 20.82 -27.46
C THR A 189 -9.22 21.92 -26.58
N VAL A 190 -10.36 21.64 -25.93
CA VAL A 190 -10.98 22.54 -24.94
C VAL A 190 -10.13 22.53 -23.67
N GLU A 191 -9.04 23.29 -23.69
CA GLU A 191 -8.22 23.54 -22.52
C GLU A 191 -8.70 24.80 -21.80
N PRO A 192 -8.99 24.73 -20.49
CA PRO A 192 -9.19 25.95 -19.72
C PRO A 192 -7.89 26.77 -19.78
N GLN A 193 -7.99 28.01 -20.23
CA GLN A 193 -6.83 28.90 -20.46
C GLN A 193 -5.98 29.14 -19.20
N HIS A 194 -6.47 28.77 -18.02
CA HIS A 194 -5.81 28.94 -16.74
C HIS A 194 -6.03 27.71 -15.84
N HIS A 195 -5.08 27.47 -14.93
CA HIS A 195 -5.24 26.52 -13.82
C HIS A 195 -5.76 27.26 -12.57
N PRO A 196 -7.08 27.36 -12.37
CA PRO A 196 -7.65 28.06 -11.23
C PRO A 196 -7.41 27.35 -9.89
N THR A 197 -7.31 28.15 -8.84
CA THR A 197 -7.22 27.70 -7.45
C THR A 197 -8.59 27.22 -6.93
N ARG A 198 -8.55 26.45 -5.84
CA ARG A 198 -9.73 25.82 -5.18
C ARG A 198 -9.56 25.83 -3.66
N ASP A 199 -8.92 26.86 -3.12
CA ASP A 199 -8.44 26.89 -1.75
C ASP A 199 -9.60 26.91 -0.75
N ALA A 200 -10.68 27.65 -1.05
CA ALA A 200 -11.88 27.65 -0.22
C ALA A 200 -12.55 26.25 -0.19
N ALA A 201 -12.61 25.59 -1.34
CA ALA A 201 -13.17 24.24 -1.45
C ALA A 201 -12.31 23.17 -0.74
N ARG A 202 -11.00 23.41 -0.63
CA ARG A 202 -10.04 22.53 0.06
C ARG A 202 -9.90 22.84 1.55
N HIS A 203 -10.48 23.93 2.04
CA HIS A 203 -10.42 24.28 3.46
C HIS A 203 -11.00 23.14 4.32
N PRO A 204 -10.37 22.76 5.46
CA PRO A 204 -10.81 21.64 6.28
C PRO A 204 -12.29 21.70 6.71
N ASP A 205 -12.81 22.90 6.96
CA ASP A 205 -14.21 23.11 7.35
C ASP A 205 -15.21 22.82 6.21
N ASN A 206 -14.76 22.93 4.96
CA ASN A 206 -15.58 22.78 3.76
C ASN A 206 -15.41 21.40 3.12
N ALA A 207 -14.16 20.94 2.97
CA ALA A 207 -13.77 19.82 2.12
C ALA A 207 -14.49 18.49 2.42
N ARG A 208 -14.78 18.22 3.70
CA ARG A 208 -15.42 16.97 4.14
C ARG A 208 -16.93 17.06 4.30
N LYS A 209 -17.47 18.27 4.50
CA LYS A 209 -18.87 18.47 4.92
C LYS A 209 -19.72 19.03 3.79
N LYS A 210 -19.17 19.95 3.00
CA LYS A 210 -19.93 20.74 2.02
C LYS A 210 -19.73 20.28 0.58
N ASN A 211 -18.73 19.45 0.30
CA ASN A 211 -18.48 18.89 -1.04
C ASN A 211 -19.00 17.45 -1.14
N ARG A 212 -19.81 17.17 -2.16
CA ARG A 212 -20.30 15.82 -2.45
C ARG A 212 -19.19 14.89 -2.95
N TYR A 213 -18.28 15.43 -3.75
CA TYR A 213 -17.16 14.69 -4.35
C TYR A 213 -15.85 15.43 -4.10
N THR A 214 -14.78 14.68 -3.81
CA THR A 214 -13.45 15.25 -3.53
C THR A 214 -12.75 15.80 -4.77
N ASN A 215 -13.14 15.32 -5.95
CA ASN A 215 -12.58 15.70 -7.24
C ASN A 215 -13.42 16.75 -7.99
N ILE A 216 -14.62 17.10 -7.50
CA ILE A 216 -15.49 18.13 -8.10
C ILE A 216 -15.61 19.30 -7.11
N LEU A 217 -14.82 20.34 -7.35
CA LEU A 217 -14.61 21.44 -6.42
C LEU A 217 -14.78 22.78 -7.14
N ALA A 218 -15.43 23.73 -6.46
CA ALA A 218 -15.62 25.07 -6.97
C ALA A 218 -14.29 25.84 -7.11
N TYR A 219 -14.17 26.58 -8.22
CA TYR A 219 -13.03 27.46 -8.46
C TYR A 219 -13.13 28.78 -7.68
N ASP A 220 -12.04 29.25 -7.10
CA ASP A 220 -12.09 30.43 -6.22
C ASP A 220 -12.49 31.73 -6.94
N HIS A 221 -12.13 31.87 -8.22
CA HIS A 221 -12.36 33.10 -8.99
C HIS A 221 -13.83 33.30 -9.37
N SER A 222 -14.61 32.22 -9.51
CA SER A 222 -16.02 32.27 -9.95
C SER A 222 -16.98 31.66 -8.93
N ARG A 223 -16.51 31.26 -7.74
CA ARG A 223 -17.40 30.64 -6.75
C ARG A 223 -18.46 31.62 -6.26
N VAL A 224 -19.63 31.08 -5.95
CA VAL A 224 -20.64 31.82 -5.19
C VAL A 224 -20.15 31.97 -3.76
N LYS A 225 -20.25 33.19 -3.20
CA LYS A 225 -19.91 33.49 -1.81
C LYS A 225 -21.17 33.82 -1.04
N LEU A 226 -21.44 33.06 0.01
CA LEU A 226 -22.55 33.34 0.93
C LEU A 226 -22.17 34.48 1.88
N THR A 227 -23.16 35.03 2.58
CA THR A 227 -22.89 35.99 3.65
C THR A 227 -22.17 35.27 4.78
N GLU A 228 -20.98 35.75 5.14
CA GLU A 228 -20.15 35.14 6.17
C GLU A 228 -20.77 35.35 7.56
N ASP A 229 -20.91 34.27 8.32
CA ASP A 229 -21.17 34.30 9.76
C ASP A 229 -19.81 34.28 10.49
N PRO A 230 -19.45 35.35 11.23
CA PRO A 230 -18.18 35.45 11.94
C PRO A 230 -17.95 34.33 12.97
N ASN A 231 -19.02 33.66 13.43
CA ASN A 231 -18.94 32.61 14.43
C ASN A 231 -18.79 31.21 13.81
N VAL A 232 -18.94 31.09 12.49
CA VAL A 232 -18.94 29.80 11.78
C VAL A 232 -17.90 29.83 10.64
N PRO A 233 -16.71 29.24 10.86
CA PRO A 233 -15.69 29.13 9.82
C PRO A 233 -16.22 28.39 8.57
N GLY A 234 -15.93 28.95 7.39
CA GLY A 234 -16.40 28.40 6.12
C GLY A 234 -17.90 28.59 5.84
N SER A 235 -18.57 29.48 6.59
CA SER A 235 -19.98 29.85 6.35
C SER A 235 -20.21 30.52 5.00
N ASP A 236 -19.20 31.21 4.46
CA ASP A 236 -19.25 31.84 3.13
C ASP A 236 -19.23 30.84 1.96
N TYR A 237 -19.03 29.55 2.22
CA TYR A 237 -18.76 28.54 1.21
C TYR A 237 -19.98 27.67 0.89
N ILE A 238 -20.25 27.56 -0.42
CA ILE A 238 -21.05 26.52 -1.08
C ILE A 238 -20.29 26.05 -2.32
N ASN A 239 -20.42 24.76 -2.68
CA ASN A 239 -19.82 24.20 -3.91
C ASN A 239 -20.64 24.59 -5.14
N ALA A 240 -20.50 25.86 -5.55
CA ALA A 240 -21.18 26.43 -6.69
C ALA A 240 -20.32 27.50 -7.39
N ASN A 241 -20.44 27.63 -8.70
CA ASN A 241 -19.78 28.63 -9.53
C ASN A 241 -20.78 29.38 -10.40
N TYR A 242 -20.53 30.66 -10.64
CA TYR A 242 -21.21 31.40 -11.69
C TYR A 242 -20.73 30.93 -13.06
N ILE A 243 -21.66 30.79 -13.99
CA ILE A 243 -21.42 30.41 -15.38
C ILE A 243 -22.05 31.45 -16.29
N ASP A 244 -21.28 31.89 -17.28
CA ASP A 244 -21.74 32.83 -18.28
C ASP A 244 -22.76 32.17 -19.22
N GLY A 245 -23.76 32.93 -19.60
CA GLY A 245 -24.71 32.57 -20.64
C GLY A 245 -24.40 33.32 -21.93
N TYR A 246 -25.21 33.07 -22.96
CA TYR A 246 -25.11 33.83 -24.21
C TYR A 246 -25.31 35.33 -23.94
N LYS A 247 -24.26 36.13 -24.19
CA LYS A 247 -24.23 37.60 -24.00
C LYS A 247 -24.61 38.06 -22.59
N LYS A 248 -24.42 37.22 -21.57
CA LYS A 248 -24.71 37.58 -20.17
C LYS A 248 -23.72 36.90 -19.23
N GLU A 249 -22.86 37.69 -18.62
CA GLU A 249 -21.97 37.21 -17.57
C GLU A 249 -22.75 36.77 -16.33
N ASN A 250 -22.27 35.73 -15.64
CA ASN A 250 -22.86 35.18 -14.42
C ASN A 250 -24.38 34.89 -14.54
N ALA A 251 -24.81 34.45 -15.73
CA ALA A 251 -26.22 34.20 -16.01
C ALA A 251 -26.79 33.03 -15.19
N TYR A 252 -25.94 32.06 -14.87
CA TYR A 252 -26.30 30.83 -14.19
C TYR A 252 -25.42 30.59 -12.97
N ILE A 253 -25.94 29.79 -12.04
CA ILE A 253 -25.17 29.20 -10.95
C ILE A 253 -25.17 27.69 -11.17
N ALA A 254 -24.01 27.12 -11.45
CA ALA A 254 -23.81 25.68 -11.46
C ALA A 254 -23.43 25.23 -10.04
N SER A 255 -24.23 24.36 -9.44
CA SER A 255 -24.01 23.81 -8.10
C SER A 255 -24.13 22.30 -8.11
N GLN A 256 -23.47 21.63 -7.16
CA GLN A 256 -23.79 20.25 -6.84
C GLN A 256 -25.23 20.13 -6.32
N GLY A 257 -25.80 18.92 -6.40
CA GLY A 257 -26.99 18.59 -5.61
C GLY A 257 -26.67 18.65 -4.10
N PRO A 258 -27.42 19.42 -3.29
CA PRO A 258 -27.05 19.72 -1.90
C PRO A 258 -26.90 18.44 -1.08
N VAL A 259 -25.88 18.41 -0.23
CA VAL A 259 -25.70 17.34 0.77
C VAL A 259 -26.42 17.74 2.05
N PRO A 260 -26.74 16.82 2.98
CA PRO A 260 -27.49 17.16 4.20
C PRO A 260 -26.92 18.36 4.97
N GLN A 261 -25.61 18.52 4.99
CA GLN A 261 -24.90 19.60 5.70
C GLN A 261 -24.92 20.94 4.95
N SER A 262 -25.31 20.97 3.67
CA SER A 262 -25.31 22.17 2.82
C SER A 262 -26.71 22.50 2.28
N ILE A 263 -27.78 21.93 2.85
CA ILE A 263 -29.17 22.25 2.43
C ILE A 263 -29.49 23.70 2.75
N VAL A 264 -29.11 24.17 3.95
CA VAL A 264 -29.35 25.56 4.36
C VAL A 264 -28.49 26.52 3.53
N ASP A 265 -27.21 26.18 3.30
CA ASP A 265 -26.32 26.96 2.44
C ASP A 265 -26.87 27.16 1.01
N PHE A 266 -27.70 26.22 0.52
CA PHE A 266 -28.28 26.24 -0.83
C PHE A 266 -29.50 27.17 -0.95
N TRP A 267 -30.25 27.37 0.13
CA TRP A 267 -31.48 28.18 0.17
C TRP A 267 -31.19 29.62 0.57
#